data_AF-B0XJB2-F1
#
_entry.id   AF-B0XJB2-F1
#
_cell.length_a   1.000
_cell.length_b   1.000
_cell.length_c   1.000
_cell.angle_alpha   90.00
_cell.angle_beta   90.00
_cell.angle_gamma   90.00
#
_symmetry.space_group_name_H-M   'P 1'
#
loop_
_entity.id
_entity.type
_entity.pdbx_description
1 polymer ?
#
loop_
_entity_poly.entity_id
_entity_poly.type
_entity_poly.pdbx_seq_one_letter_code
_entity_poly.pdbx_strand_id
1 'polypeptide(L)'
;MALPTSLDKEAIREAYEDIRSNLTDNEWAVFKFDGLKIVCAAKGLGFDEFCAEFADNERAFGYIRIQMGDEMSKRSKFLFLTWIGPEVGVMQRAKMSTDKSIIKDVINE
;
A
#
# COMPACT_ATOMS: atom_id res chain seq x y z
N MET A 1 22.26 8.82 13.96
CA MET A 1 21.78 8.21 12.70
C MET A 1 20.32 7.84 12.88
N ALA A 2 19.46 8.13 11.91
CA ALA A 2 18.11 7.58 11.93
C ALA A 2 18.18 6.06 11.77
N LEU A 3 17.47 5.32 12.61
CA LEU A 3 17.36 3.87 12.50
C LEU A 3 16.69 3.49 11.16
N PRO A 4 17.14 2.41 10.51
CA PRO A 4 16.61 2.00 9.22
C PRO A 4 15.18 1.48 9.34
N THR A 5 14.36 1.80 8.34
CA THR A 5 13.03 1.21 8.18
C THR A 5 13.14 -0.28 7.85
N SER A 6 12.30 -1.11 8.46
CA SER A 6 12.22 -2.55 8.17
C SER A 6 10.84 -2.93 7.61
N LEU A 7 10.71 -4.16 7.10
CA LEU A 7 9.48 -4.67 6.50
C LEU A 7 9.01 -5.95 7.18
N ASP A 8 7.70 -6.08 7.35
CA ASP A 8 7.05 -7.39 7.43
C ASP A 8 6.95 -8.04 6.05
N LYS A 9 8.07 -8.59 5.56
CA LYS A 9 8.17 -9.08 4.17
C LYS A 9 7.16 -10.19 3.85
N GLU A 10 6.82 -11.03 4.83
CA GLU A 10 5.90 -12.15 4.64
C GLU A 10 4.47 -11.64 4.53
N ALA A 11 3.99 -10.84 5.50
CA ALA A 11 2.64 -10.29 5.47
C ALA A 11 2.42 -9.36 4.27
N ILE A 12 3.43 -8.55 3.90
CA ILE A 12 3.34 -7.68 2.72
C ILE A 12 3.27 -8.49 1.43
N ARG A 13 4.05 -9.59 1.31
CA ARG A 13 3.98 -10.46 0.12
C ARG A 13 2.66 -11.21 0.05
N GLU A 14 2.13 -11.67 1.18
CA GLU A 14 0.83 -12.34 1.22
C GLU A 14 -0.28 -11.39 0.75
N ALA A 15 -0.37 -10.18 1.31
CA ALA A 15 -1.31 -9.15 0.87
C ALA A 15 -1.07 -8.77 -0.60
N TYR A 16 0.21 -8.61 -0.96
CA TYR A 16 0.80 -8.73 -2.29
C TYR A 16 -0.02 -9.53 -3.31
N GLU A 17 0.15 -10.84 -3.14
CA GLU A 17 -0.39 -11.88 -4.01
C GLU A 17 -1.90 -12.00 -3.87
N ASP A 18 -2.46 -11.73 -2.69
CA ASP A 18 -3.90 -11.73 -2.42
C ASP A 18 -4.62 -10.75 -3.36
N ILE A 19 -4.14 -9.51 -3.47
CA ILE A 19 -4.76 -8.50 -4.35
C ILE A 19 -4.54 -8.80 -5.83
N ARG A 20 -3.41 -9.42 -6.19
CA ARG A 20 -3.13 -9.85 -7.57
C ARG A 20 -3.97 -11.04 -8.00
N SER A 21 -4.30 -11.90 -7.05
CA SER A 21 -5.09 -13.09 -7.24
C SER A 21 -6.56 -12.74 -7.45
N ASN A 22 -7.25 -13.52 -8.29
CA ASN A 22 -8.71 -13.46 -8.41
C ASN A 22 -9.40 -14.51 -7.52
N LEU A 23 -8.67 -15.10 -6.56
CA LEU A 23 -9.18 -16.16 -5.68
C LEU A 23 -9.90 -15.60 -4.45
N THR A 24 -9.62 -14.36 -4.08
CA THR A 24 -10.28 -13.66 -2.97
C THR A 24 -10.97 -12.41 -3.49
N ASP A 25 -11.95 -11.95 -2.70
CA ASP A 25 -12.70 -10.76 -3.04
C ASP A 25 -11.83 -9.51 -2.87
N ASN A 26 -10.85 -9.50 -1.95
CA ASN A 26 -10.01 -8.36 -1.62
C ASN A 26 -9.48 -7.62 -2.86
N GLU A 27 -9.72 -6.32 -2.91
CA GLU A 27 -9.32 -5.44 -4.02
C GLU A 27 -8.13 -4.56 -3.67
N TRP A 28 -7.88 -4.33 -2.38
CA TRP A 28 -6.80 -3.46 -1.93
C TRP A 28 -6.16 -3.92 -0.64
N ALA A 29 -4.92 -3.48 -0.44
CA ALA A 29 -4.16 -3.60 0.79
C ALA A 29 -3.51 -2.27 1.16
N VAL A 30 -3.43 -1.97 2.45
CA VAL A 30 -2.78 -0.77 2.99
C VAL A 30 -1.65 -1.15 3.92
N PHE A 31 -0.51 -0.49 3.76
CA PHE A 31 0.71 -0.72 4.49
C PHE A 31 1.09 0.52 5.31
N LYS A 32 1.13 0.38 6.63
CA LYS A 32 1.39 1.47 7.57
C LYS A 32 2.66 1.21 8.39
N PHE A 33 3.13 2.24 9.06
CA PHE A 33 4.31 2.18 9.92
C PHE A 33 3.91 1.83 11.36
N ASP A 34 4.32 0.65 11.83
CA ASP A 34 4.37 0.30 13.24
C ASP A 34 5.77 0.64 13.78
N GLY A 35 5.91 1.85 14.33
CA GLY A 35 7.19 2.45 14.67
C GLY A 35 8.08 2.66 13.43
N LEU A 36 9.08 1.79 13.26
CA LEU A 36 10.00 1.80 12.11
C LEU A 36 9.77 0.63 11.15
N LYS A 37 8.80 -0.25 11.43
CA LYS A 37 8.48 -1.41 10.61
C LYS A 37 7.26 -1.10 9.75
N ILE A 38 7.32 -1.36 8.45
CA ILE A 38 6.14 -1.33 7.58
C ILE A 38 5.43 -2.68 7.70
N VAL A 39 4.14 -2.64 7.97
CA VAL A 39 3.27 -3.82 8.18
C VAL A 39 2.04 -3.73 7.29
N CYS A 40 1.42 -4.88 6.97
CA CYS A 40 0.09 -4.90 6.38
C CYS A 40 -0.92 -4.51 7.46
N ALA A 41 -1.53 -3.33 7.31
CA ALA A 41 -2.44 -2.76 8.30
C ALA A 41 -3.90 -3.14 8.02
N ALA A 42 -4.29 -3.15 6.75
CA ALA A 42 -5.65 -3.44 6.33
C ALA A 42 -5.70 -4.05 4.93
N LYS A 43 -6.77 -4.80 4.66
CA LYS A 43 -7.17 -5.32 3.35
C LYS A 43 -8.69 -5.24 3.25
N GLY A 44 -9.22 -5.03 2.06
CA GLY A 44 -10.67 -4.97 1.90
C GLY A 44 -11.16 -4.78 0.49
N LEU A 45 -12.40 -4.32 0.39
CA LEU A 45 -13.19 -4.21 -0.81
C LEU A 45 -13.60 -2.77 -1.05
N GLY A 46 -13.72 -2.36 -2.31
CA GLY A 46 -14.26 -1.05 -2.63
C GLY A 46 -13.30 0.12 -2.40
N PHE A 47 -13.42 1.12 -3.26
CA PHE A 47 -12.53 2.27 -3.27
C PHE A 47 -12.73 3.21 -2.07
N ASP A 48 -13.96 3.36 -1.58
CA ASP A 48 -14.27 4.26 -0.46
C ASP A 48 -13.65 3.76 0.85
N GLU A 49 -13.69 2.44 1.10
CA GLU A 49 -13.02 1.84 2.26
C GLU A 49 -11.49 2.01 2.16
N PHE A 50 -10.92 1.81 0.95
CA PHE A 50 -9.51 2.07 0.71
C PHE A 50 -9.13 3.52 1.02
N CYS A 51 -9.93 4.50 0.61
CA CYS A 51 -9.67 5.90 0.90
C CYS A 51 -9.77 6.22 2.40
N ALA A 52 -10.69 5.57 3.13
CA ALA A 52 -10.87 5.78 4.56
C ALA A 52 -9.65 5.33 5.40
N GLU A 53 -8.79 4.48 4.85
CA GLU A 53 -7.57 4.02 5.51
C GLU A 53 -6.44 5.07 5.55
N PHE A 54 -6.60 6.24 4.94
CA PHE A 54 -5.55 7.26 4.87
C PHE A 54 -5.92 8.52 5.67
N ALA A 55 -5.19 8.79 6.74
CA ALA A 55 -5.37 9.98 7.57
C ALA A 55 -4.35 11.10 7.26
N ASP A 56 -4.70 12.33 7.63
CA ASP A 56 -3.89 13.51 7.33
C ASP A 56 -2.56 13.60 8.09
N ASN A 57 -2.47 12.91 9.23
CA ASN A 57 -1.32 12.88 10.13
C ASN A 57 -0.40 11.67 9.91
N GLU A 58 -0.67 10.86 8.89
CA GLU A 58 0.10 9.64 8.64
C GLU A 58 0.68 9.57 7.23
N ARG A 59 1.63 8.66 7.11
CA ARG A 59 2.24 8.25 5.85
C ARG A 59 1.98 6.76 5.70
N ALA A 60 1.68 6.33 4.49
CA ALA A 60 1.32 4.96 4.21
C ALA A 60 1.58 4.62 2.75
N PHE A 61 1.51 3.32 2.43
CA PHE A 61 1.45 2.84 1.06
C PHE A 61 0.14 2.10 0.85
N GLY A 62 -0.35 2.11 -0.38
CA GLY A 62 -1.52 1.34 -0.77
C GLY A 62 -1.23 0.54 -2.03
N TYR A 63 -1.87 -0.61 -2.18
CA TYR A 63 -1.88 -1.37 -3.41
C TYR A 63 -3.31 -1.77 -3.73
N ILE A 64 -3.82 -1.36 -4.88
CA ILE A 64 -5.23 -1.56 -5.26
C ILE A 64 -5.35 -2.12 -6.68
N ARG A 65 -6.23 -3.10 -6.83
CA ARG A 65 -6.74 -3.62 -8.10
C ARG A 65 -7.98 -2.85 -8.49
N ILE A 66 -7.96 -2.26 -9.68
CA ILE A 66 -9.12 -1.58 -10.27
C ILE A 66 -9.50 -2.32 -11.55
N GLN A 67 -10.74 -2.79 -11.62
CA GLN A 67 -11.33 -3.34 -12.83
C GLN A 67 -11.69 -2.19 -13.79
N MET A 68 -11.12 -2.19 -14.98
CA MET A 68 -11.47 -1.23 -16.04
C MET A 68 -11.87 -1.97 -17.31
N GLY A 69 -12.87 -1.44 -18.03
CA GLY A 69 -13.31 -1.97 -19.31
C GLY A 69 -14.83 -2.10 -19.43
N ASP A 70 -15.27 -2.51 -20.60
CA ASP A 70 -16.67 -2.82 -20.90
C ASP A 70 -16.96 -4.34 -20.77
N GLU A 71 -18.18 -4.76 -21.08
CA GLU A 71 -18.62 -6.17 -21.00
C GLU A 71 -17.72 -7.15 -21.75
N MET A 72 -17.01 -6.71 -22.80
CA MET A 72 -16.16 -7.58 -23.62
C MET A 72 -14.67 -7.48 -23.28
N SER A 73 -14.22 -6.51 -22.48
CA SER A 73 -12.80 -6.36 -22.12
C SER A 73 -12.55 -5.84 -20.71
N LYS A 74 -12.97 -6.59 -19.69
CA LYS A 74 -12.55 -6.35 -18.31
C LYS A 74 -11.05 -6.64 -18.16
N ARG A 75 -10.27 -5.62 -17.79
CA ARG A 75 -8.85 -5.73 -17.48
C ARG A 75 -8.58 -5.19 -16.09
N SER A 76 -7.96 -6.02 -15.26
CA SER A 76 -7.42 -5.58 -13.97
C SER A 76 -6.22 -4.66 -14.22
N LYS A 77 -6.27 -3.46 -13.65
CA LYS A 77 -5.09 -2.62 -13.46
C LYS A 77 -4.71 -2.60 -12.00
N PHE A 78 -3.43 -2.48 -11.72
CA PHE A 78 -2.90 -2.40 -10.38
C PHE A 78 -2.24 -1.04 -10.18
N LEU A 79 -2.43 -0.45 -9.01
CA LEU A 79 -1.86 0.83 -8.65
C LEU A 79 -1.17 0.72 -7.30
N PHE A 80 0.11 1.06 -7.25
CA PHE A 80 0.80 1.35 -6.00
C PHE A 80 0.70 2.85 -5.65
N LEU A 81 0.05 3.12 -4.53
CA LEU A 81 -0.15 4.45 -3.97
C LEU A 81 0.91 4.75 -2.91
N THR A 82 1.45 5.96 -2.91
CA THR A 82 2.25 6.51 -1.81
C THR A 82 1.49 7.66 -1.17
N TRP A 83 1.04 7.49 0.07
CA TRP A 83 0.32 8.50 0.83
C TRP A 83 1.24 9.24 1.78
N ILE A 84 1.16 10.58 1.75
CA ILE A 84 1.83 11.45 2.72
C ILE A 84 0.84 12.53 3.12
N GLY A 85 0.19 12.35 4.26
CA GLY A 85 -0.78 13.29 4.77
C GLY A 85 -0.23 14.72 4.93
N PRO A 86 -1.07 15.76 4.84
CA PRO A 86 -0.67 17.15 4.95
C PRO A 86 -0.01 17.49 6.29
N GLU A 87 -0.35 16.82 7.38
CA GLU A 87 0.21 17.07 8.72
C GLU A 87 1.52 16.30 8.99
N VAL A 88 1.96 15.45 8.05
CA VAL A 88 3.22 14.71 8.17
C VAL A 88 4.43 15.65 8.13
N GLY A 89 5.25 15.59 9.18
CA GLY A 89 6.44 16.40 9.35
C GLY A 89 7.51 16.18 8.28
N VAL A 90 8.32 17.23 8.02
CA VAL A 90 9.30 17.30 6.93
C VAL A 90 10.27 16.10 6.90
N MET A 91 10.76 15.66 8.06
CA MET A 91 11.70 14.54 8.15
C MET A 91 11.06 13.20 7.72
N GLN A 92 9.84 12.93 8.16
CA GLN A 92 9.11 11.72 7.77
C GLN A 92 8.75 11.74 6.28
N ARG A 93 8.40 12.92 5.74
CA ARG A 93 8.16 13.14 4.31
C ARG A 93 9.43 12.88 3.48
N ALA A 94 10.60 13.36 3.93
CA ALA A 94 11.87 13.13 3.24
C ALA A 94 12.26 11.64 3.19
N LYS A 95 11.93 10.85 4.22
CA LYS A 95 12.18 9.40 4.26
C LYS A 95 11.32 8.58 3.31
N MET A 96 10.20 9.12 2.82
CA MET A 96 9.27 8.34 2.00
C MET A 96 9.85 7.86 0.67
N SER A 97 10.84 8.55 0.11
CA SER A 97 11.53 8.07 -1.10
C SER A 97 12.34 6.80 -0.83
N THR A 98 13.05 6.76 0.31
CA THR A 98 13.79 5.57 0.77
C THR A 98 12.84 4.45 1.15
N ASP A 99 11.80 4.73 1.93
CA ASP A 99 10.82 3.72 2.37
C ASP A 99 10.07 3.11 1.18
N LYS A 100 9.75 3.94 0.16
CA LYS A 100 9.17 3.48 -1.10
C LYS A 100 10.09 2.50 -1.83
N SER A 101 11.39 2.77 -1.87
CA SER A 101 12.36 1.84 -2.49
C SER A 101 12.37 0.50 -1.77
N ILE A 102 12.31 0.53 -0.44
CA ILE A 102 12.36 -0.69 0.40
C ILE A 102 11.12 -1.56 0.15
N ILE A 103 9.90 -1.00 0.20
CA ILE A 103 8.68 -1.80 -0.01
C ILE A 103 8.56 -2.32 -1.46
N LYS A 104 9.12 -1.61 -2.44
CA LYS A 104 9.19 -2.06 -3.83
C LYS A 104 10.10 -3.27 -4.06
N ASP A 105 10.95 -3.63 -3.10
CA ASP A 105 11.66 -4.92 -3.15
C ASP A 105 10.71 -6.12 -3.00
N VAL A 106 9.49 -5.89 -2.50
CA VAL A 106 8.43 -6.90 -2.35
C VAL A 106 7.33 -6.70 -3.38
N ILE A 107 6.89 -5.46 -3.60
CA ILE A 107 5.82 -5.10 -4.54
C ILE A 107 6.43 -4.76 -5.90
N ASN A 108 6.41 -5.73 -6.80
CA ASN A 108 6.92 -5.60 -8.17
C ASN A 108 5.79 -5.21 -9.13
N GLU A 109 5.63 -3.91 -9.38
CA GLU A 109 4.76 -3.36 -10.42
C GLU A 109 5.52 -2.98 -11.69
#